data_AF-A0A4R4VA14-F1
#
_entry.id   AF-A0A4R4VA14-F1
#
_cell.length_a   1.000
_cell.length_b   1.000
_cell.length_c   1.000
_cell.angle_alpha   90.00
_cell.angle_beta   90.00
_cell.angle_gamma   90.00
#
_symmetry.space_group_name_H-M   'P 1'
#
loop_
_entity.id
_entity.type
_entity.pdbx_description
1 polymer ?
#
loop_
_entity_poly.entity_id
_entity_poly.type
_entity_poly.pdbx_seq_one_letter_code
_entity_poly.pdbx_strand_id
1 'polypeptide(L)' 'MTTEDEPDVTFTSTVRADEITFSEVPETSVDFPGDIDDRSTSGSDRTNLPNPVRPHVTYHDIQVDYRIEAYLDQADRTDS' A
#
# COMPACT_ATOMS: atom_id res chain seq x y z
N MET A 1 24.53 0.59 10.32
CA MET A 1 23.12 0.46 9.97
C MET A 1 22.52 -0.44 11.02
N THR A 2 21.95 0.17 12.06
CA THR A 2 21.30 -0.53 13.16
C THR A 2 19.98 -1.12 12.65
N THR A 3 19.74 -2.38 12.94
CA THR A 3 18.57 -3.19 12.54
C THR A 3 17.26 -2.73 13.21
N GLU A 4 17.20 -1.48 13.70
CA GLU A 4 16.10 -0.93 14.52
C GLU A 4 15.09 -0.11 13.70
N ASP A 5 15.39 0.12 12.42
CA ASP A 5 14.57 0.90 11.46
C ASP A 5 14.07 0.08 10.26
N GLU A 6 14.21 -1.25 10.28
CA GLU A 6 13.62 -2.11 9.24
C GLU A 6 12.23 -2.59 9.69
N PRO A 7 11.20 -2.54 8.83
CA PRO A 7 9.88 -3.04 9.18
C PRO A 7 9.89 -4.55 9.43
N ASP A 8 9.16 -5.00 10.45
CA ASP A 8 9.00 -6.43 10.77
C ASP A 8 8.33 -7.19 9.62
N VAL A 9 7.38 -6.54 8.95
CA VAL A 9 6.70 -7.08 7.77
C VAL A 9 6.68 -6.03 6.67
N THR A 10 7.19 -6.42 5.50
CA THR A 10 7.00 -5.67 4.26
C THR A 10 6.15 -6.49 3.30
N PHE A 11 5.04 -5.89 2.84
CA PHE A 11 4.24 -6.42 1.74
C PHE A 11 4.36 -5.48 0.54
N THR A 12 4.64 -6.05 -0.63
CA THR A 12 4.66 -5.31 -1.89
C THR A 12 3.78 -6.01 -2.93
N SER A 13 3.16 -5.22 -3.80
CA SER A 13 2.36 -5.72 -4.91
C SER A 13 2.52 -4.80 -6.11
N THR A 14 2.55 -5.37 -7.30
CA THR A 14 2.55 -4.61 -8.55
C THR A 14 1.37 -5.07 -9.40
N VAL A 15 0.53 -4.13 -9.79
CA VAL A 15 -0.60 -4.35 -10.71
C VAL A 15 -0.29 -3.63 -12.02
N ARG A 16 -0.43 -4.35 -13.14
CA ARG A 16 -0.26 -3.81 -14.50
C ARG A 16 -1.49 -4.09 -15.33
N ALA A 17 -1.88 -3.13 -16.16
CA ALA A 17 -2.95 -3.29 -17.12
C ALA A 17 -2.69 -2.44 -18.36
N ASP A 18 -2.95 -3.00 -19.55
CA ASP A 18 -2.89 -2.24 -20.80
C ASP A 18 -4.00 -1.18 -20.86
N GLU A 19 -5.19 -1.51 -20.31
CA GLU A 19 -6.35 -0.64 -20.28
C GLU A 19 -7.21 -0.90 -19.04
N ILE A 20 -7.75 0.15 -18.42
CA ILE A 20 -8.82 0.04 -17.42
C ILE A 20 -9.83 1.19 -17.56
N THR A 21 -11.09 0.91 -17.30
CA THR A 21 -12.14 1.92 -17.17
C THR A 21 -12.85 1.73 -15.83
N PHE A 22 -12.88 2.79 -15.02
CA PHE A 22 -13.59 2.77 -13.74
C PHE A 22 -15.03 3.30 -13.94
N SER A 23 -16.03 2.52 -13.55
CA SER A 23 -17.43 2.96 -13.58
C SER A 23 -17.73 4.02 -12.52
N GLU A 24 -17.02 3.98 -11.40
CA GLU A 24 -17.12 4.92 -10.27
C GLU A 24 -15.73 5.13 -9.65
N VAL A 25 -15.59 6.18 -8.83
CA VAL A 25 -14.32 6.42 -8.11
C VAL A 25 -14.23 5.38 -6.99
N PRO A 26 -13.18 4.54 -6.94
CA PRO A 26 -13.05 3.53 -5.91
C PRO A 26 -12.79 4.16 -4.54
N GLU A 27 -13.48 3.65 -3.53
CA GLU A 27 -13.17 3.94 -2.13
C GLU A 27 -12.13 2.93 -1.64
N THR A 28 -10.93 3.40 -1.32
CA THR A 28 -9.83 2.55 -0.84
C THR A 28 -9.44 2.96 0.57
N SER A 29 -9.51 2.01 1.50
CA SER A 29 -8.96 2.13 2.86
C SER A 29 -7.96 1.00 3.09
N VAL A 30 -6.91 1.29 3.86
CA VAL A 30 -6.05 0.27 4.45
C VAL A 30 -6.05 0.47 5.94
N ASP A 31 -6.44 -0.58 6.63
CA ASP A 31 -6.53 -0.64 8.08
C ASP A 31 -5.44 -1.58 8.59
N PHE A 32 -4.78 -1.17 9.66
CA PHE A 32 -3.77 -1.97 10.36
C PHE A 32 -4.37 -2.47 11.69
N PRO A 33 -5.02 -3.64 11.71
CA PRO A 33 -5.59 -4.18 12.94
C PRO A 33 -4.50 -4.79 13.84
N GLY A 34 -4.56 -4.51 15.15
CA GLY A 34 -3.68 -5.12 16.17
C GLY A 34 -2.76 -4.13 16.88
N ASP A 35 -1.80 -4.65 17.66
CA ASP A 35 -0.77 -3.89 18.37
C ASP A 35 0.40 -3.56 17.42
N ILE A 36 0.10 -2.71 16.46
CA ILE A 36 1.05 -2.18 15.47
C ILE A 36 1.54 -0.80 15.91
N ASP A 37 2.85 -0.60 15.74
CA ASP A 37 3.54 0.66 16.05
C ASP A 37 3.12 1.76 15.04
N ASP A 38 3.03 3.01 15.52
CA ASP A 38 2.63 4.21 14.76
C ASP A 38 3.49 4.47 13.51
N ARG A 39 4.67 3.86 13.40
CA ARG A 39 5.53 3.90 12.21
C ARG A 39 4.99 3.08 11.04
N SER A 40 4.01 2.19 11.29
CA SER A 40 3.37 1.39 10.25
C SER A 40 2.72 2.29 9.20
N THR A 41 3.00 2.02 7.93
CA THR A 41 2.61 2.89 6.82
C THR A 41 2.21 2.08 5.60
N SER A 42 1.34 2.67 4.77
CA SER A 42 0.95 2.12 3.48
C SER A 42 0.95 3.21 2.42
N GLY A 43 1.28 2.83 1.19
CA GLY A 43 1.40 3.78 0.10
C GLY A 43 1.36 3.11 -1.26
N SER A 44 1.09 3.93 -2.29
CA SER A 44 1.09 3.49 -3.68
C SER A 44 1.77 4.51 -4.58
N ASP A 45 2.65 4.03 -5.46
CA ASP A 45 3.13 4.78 -6.60
C ASP A 45 2.30 4.39 -7.83
N ARG A 46 1.84 5.40 -8.57
CA ARG A 46 0.90 5.21 -9.69
C ARG A 46 1.48 5.84 -10.96
N THR A 47 1.60 5.04 -12.01
CA THR A 47 1.95 5.48 -13.35
C THR A 47 0.69 5.53 -14.21
N ASN A 48 0.51 6.65 -14.93
CA ASN A 48 -0.64 6.90 -15.82
C ASN A 48 -2.03 6.76 -15.17
N LEU A 49 -2.10 6.82 -13.84
CA LEU A 49 -3.36 6.70 -13.10
C LEU A 49 -3.44 7.73 -11.95
N PRO A 50 -4.28 8.78 -12.07
CA PRO A 50 -4.37 9.81 -11.06
C PRO A 50 -5.08 9.32 -9.79
N ASN A 51 -4.84 10.02 -8.67
CA ASN A 51 -5.60 9.87 -7.44
C ASN A 51 -6.27 11.22 -7.09
N PRO A 52 -7.62 11.34 -7.13
CA PRO A 52 -8.59 10.32 -7.51
C PRO A 52 -8.65 10.09 -9.04
N VAL A 53 -9.13 8.92 -9.44
CA VAL A 53 -9.48 8.64 -10.85
C VAL A 53 -10.80 9.32 -11.23
N ARG A 54 -11.10 9.39 -12.53
CA ARG A 54 -12.38 9.90 -13.04
C ARG A 54 -13.25 8.74 -13.54
N PRO A 55 -14.56 8.72 -13.22
CA PRO A 55 -15.49 7.75 -13.78
C PRO A 55 -15.56 7.83 -15.30
N HIS A 56 -15.73 6.68 -15.95
CA HIS A 56 -15.92 6.53 -17.40
C HIS A 56 -14.75 7.04 -18.26
N VAL A 57 -13.58 7.24 -17.66
CA VAL A 57 -12.34 7.51 -18.38
C VAL A 57 -11.56 6.22 -18.49
N THR A 58 -11.11 5.95 -19.71
CA THR A 58 -10.21 4.84 -20.02
C THR A 58 -8.77 5.30 -19.85
N TYR A 59 -8.02 4.60 -18.99
CA TYR A 59 -6.60 4.81 -18.79
C TYR A 59 -5.82 3.69 -19.48
N HIS A 60 -4.60 3.99 -19.90
CA HIS A 60 -3.76 3.06 -20.66
C HIS A 60 -2.36 2.96 -20.06
N ASP A 61 -1.69 1.82 -20.30
CA ASP A 61 -0.32 1.55 -19.84
C ASP A 61 -0.14 1.87 -18.36
N ILE A 62 -0.91 1.15 -17.55
CA ILE A 62 -1.12 1.45 -16.14
C ILE A 62 -0.22 0.55 -15.30
N GLN A 63 0.45 1.16 -14.33
CA GLN A 63 1.17 0.44 -13.28
C GLN A 63 0.84 1.07 -11.93
N VAL A 64 0.51 0.22 -10.97
CA VAL A 64 0.37 0.60 -9.57
C VAL A 64 1.28 -0.30 -8.75
N ASP A 65 2.26 0.31 -8.10
CA ASP A 65 3.12 -0.34 -7.14
C ASP A 65 2.64 0.02 -5.73
N TYR A 66 2.31 -1.00 -4.95
CA TYR A 66 1.78 -0.85 -3.61
C TYR A 66 2.78 -1.38 -2.59
N ARG A 67 2.91 -0.67 -1.47
CA ARG A 67 3.78 -1.07 -0.35
C ARG A 67 3.07 -0.86 0.98
N ILE A 68 3.19 -1.87 1.84
CA ILE A 68 2.82 -1.82 3.25
C ILE A 68 4.06 -2.18 4.05
N GLU A 69 4.35 -1.36 5.05
CA GLU A 69 5.40 -1.59 6.03
C GLU A 69 4.74 -1.60 7.41
N ALA A 70 4.85 -2.71 8.11
CA ALA A 70 4.32 -2.85 9.46
C ALA A 70 5.47 -3.01 10.45
N TYR A 71 5.36 -2.30 11.56
CA TYR A 71 6.24 -2.39 12.71
C TYR A 71 5.40 -2.93 13.87
N LEU A 72 5.88 -3.99 14.52
CA LEU A 72 5.21 -4.56 15.68
C LEU A 72 5.71 -3.88 16.95
N ASP A 73 4.80 -3.67 17.91
CA ASP A 73 5.18 -3.13 19.20
C ASP A 73 6.20 -4.04 19.90
N GLN A 74 7.19 -3.46 20.57
CA GLN A 74 8.29 -4.21 21.21
C GLN A 74 7.81 -5.23 22.26
N ALA A 75 6.61 -5.06 22.80
CA ALA A 75 6.01 -6.00 23.75
C ALA A 75 5.76 -7.39 23.14
N ASP A 76 5.41 -7.48 21.86
CA ASP A 76 5.18 -8.75 21.15
C ASP A 76 6.46 -9.40 20.60
N ARG A 77 7.57 -8.64 20.48
CA ARG A 77 8.87 -9.23 20.07
C ARG A 77 9.51 -10.12 21.14
N THR A 78 9.05 -10.07 22.39
CA THR A 78 9.74 -10.71 23.53
C THR A 78 9.21 -12.10 23.93
N ASP A 79 8.29 -12.68 23.16
CA ASP A 79 7.90 -14.08 23.36
C ASP A 79 8.86 -15.01 22.56
N SER A 80 9.98 -15.42 23.17
CA SER A 80 10.87 -16.49 22.67
C SER A 80 11.67 -17.13 23.80
#